data_AF-A0A9D9RSY1-F1
#
_entry.id   AF-A0A9D9RSY1-F1
#
_cell.length_a   1.000
_cell.length_b   1.000
_cell.length_c   1.000
_cell.angle_alpha   90.00
_cell.angle_beta   90.00
_cell.angle_gamma   90.00
#
_symmetry.space_group_name_H-M   'P 1'
#
loop_
_entity.id
_entity.type
_entity.pdbx_description
1 polymer ?
#
loop_
_entity_poly.entity_id
_entity_poly.type
_entity_poly.pdbx_seq_one_letter_code
_entity_poly.pdbx_strand_id
1 'polypeptide(L)'
;SAPLTVNGAVNAKIVAAMALAFAQCVAWLSLLQMNGVEIQNTTLIMILSICVAGTASTLAALGASMLKDRERSQFVYSLVLLTSVSLGTILKVSPIETLSRLAIGDQYTGLWHVVAFAIVLSILWFLLNRVSRRLLV
;
A
#
# COMPACT_ATOMS: atom_id res chain seq x y z
N SER A 1 -23.58 -4.04 12.82
CA SER A 1 -22.93 -4.85 13.88
C SER A 1 -21.78 -4.04 14.47
N ALA A 2 -21.78 -3.76 15.77
CA ALA A 2 -20.66 -3.04 16.40
C ALA A 2 -19.39 -3.91 16.33
N PRO A 3 -18.21 -3.33 16.04
CA PRO A 3 -16.97 -4.10 15.94
C PRO A 3 -16.64 -4.75 17.28
N LEU A 4 -16.34 -6.05 17.26
CA LEU A 4 -16.04 -6.84 18.46
C LEU A 4 -14.77 -6.34 19.18
N THR A 5 -13.86 -5.65 18.48
CA THR A 5 -12.66 -4.99 19.03
C THR A 5 -12.23 -3.78 18.18
N VAL A 6 -11.54 -2.80 18.79
CA VAL A 6 -10.93 -1.65 18.07
C VAL A 6 -9.92 -2.14 17.02
N ASN A 7 -9.15 -3.19 17.34
CA ASN A 7 -8.21 -3.81 16.40
C ASN A 7 -8.94 -4.38 15.17
N GLY A 8 -10.06 -5.08 15.38
CA GLY A 8 -10.91 -5.55 14.29
C GLY A 8 -11.42 -4.42 13.39
N ALA A 9 -11.80 -3.29 13.96
CA ALA A 9 -12.22 -2.12 13.19
C ALA A 9 -11.09 -1.51 12.34
N VAL A 10 -9.87 -1.43 12.87
CA VAL A 10 -8.69 -0.93 12.13
C VAL A 10 -8.33 -1.87 11.00
N ASN A 11 -8.26 -3.19 11.26
CA ASN A 11 -7.94 -4.17 10.24
C ASN A 11 -8.98 -4.18 9.12
N ALA A 12 -10.26 -4.08 9.46
CA ALA A 12 -11.34 -3.99 8.46
C ALA A 12 -11.18 -2.76 7.56
N LYS A 13 -10.77 -1.61 8.11
CA LYS A 13 -10.49 -0.40 7.31
C LYS A 13 -9.31 -0.59 6.36
N ILE A 14 -8.24 -1.24 6.81
CA ILE A 14 -7.07 -1.50 5.97
C ILE A 14 -7.46 -2.46 4.82
N VAL A 15 -8.17 -3.54 5.12
CA VAL A 15 -8.66 -4.49 4.11
C VAL A 15 -9.63 -3.81 3.14
N ALA A 16 -10.52 -2.94 3.63
CA ALA A 16 -11.41 -2.17 2.76
C ALA A 16 -10.64 -1.24 1.81
N ALA A 17 -9.58 -0.58 2.29
CA ALA A 17 -8.71 0.25 1.43
C ALA A 17 -7.99 -0.59 0.37
N MET A 18 -7.50 -1.78 0.73
CA MET A 18 -6.88 -2.72 -0.21
C MET A 18 -7.86 -3.22 -1.28
N ALA A 19 -9.10 -3.56 -0.87
CA ALA A 19 -10.15 -3.99 -1.79
C ALA A 19 -10.57 -2.86 -2.74
N LEU A 20 -10.67 -1.63 -2.23
CA LEU A 20 -10.98 -0.45 -3.04
C LEU A 20 -9.86 -0.15 -4.04
N ALA A 21 -8.59 -0.24 -3.63
CA ALA A 21 -7.46 -0.09 -4.54
C ALA A 21 -7.44 -1.16 -5.64
N PHE A 22 -7.76 -2.41 -5.29
CA PHE A 22 -7.90 -3.48 -6.27
C PHE A 22 -9.02 -3.16 -7.29
N ALA A 23 -10.21 -2.78 -6.81
CA ALA A 23 -11.33 -2.42 -7.68
C ALA A 23 -11.00 -1.22 -8.58
N GLN A 24 -10.36 -0.18 -8.04
CA GLN A 24 -9.89 0.98 -8.80
C GLN A 24 -8.86 0.58 -9.86
N CYS A 25 -7.92 -0.31 -9.52
CA CYS A 25 -6.92 -0.81 -10.44
C CYS A 25 -7.57 -1.57 -11.60
N VAL A 26 -8.50 -2.48 -11.32
CA VAL A 26 -9.27 -3.21 -12.35
C VAL A 26 -10.03 -2.25 -13.26
N ALA A 27 -10.71 -1.25 -12.69
CA ALA A 27 -11.44 -0.25 -13.47
C ALA A 27 -10.51 0.54 -14.40
N TRP A 28 -9.35 0.99 -13.90
CA TRP A 28 -8.38 1.74 -14.70
C TRP A 28 -7.76 0.90 -15.81
N LEU A 29 -7.36 -0.34 -15.49
CA LEU A 29 -6.79 -1.26 -16.49
C LEU A 29 -7.81 -1.63 -17.57
N SER A 30 -9.09 -1.74 -17.22
CA SER A 30 -10.16 -2.00 -18.18
C SER A 30 -10.36 -0.80 -19.12
N LEU A 31 -10.39 0.42 -18.57
CA LEU A 31 -10.49 1.64 -19.37
C LEU A 31 -9.31 1.79 -20.34
N LEU A 32 -8.08 1.52 -19.88
CA LEU A 32 -6.90 1.61 -20.74
C LEU A 32 -6.97 0.60 -21.90
N GLN A 33 -7.38 -0.64 -21.64
CA GLN A 33 -7.58 -1.64 -22.68
C GLN A 33 -8.70 -1.25 -23.66
N MET A 34 -9.80 -0.66 -23.18
CA MET A 34 -10.86 -0.11 -24.04
C MET A 34 -10.36 1.04 -24.94
N ASN A 35 -9.30 1.75 -24.53
CA ASN A 35 -8.64 2.79 -25.32
C ASN A 35 -7.52 2.23 -26.24
N GLY A 36 -7.39 0.91 -26.36
CA GLY A 36 -6.39 0.27 -27.23
C GLY A 36 -4.96 0.27 -26.65
N VAL A 37 -4.81 0.53 -25.35
CA VAL A 37 -3.51 0.43 -24.66
C VAL A 37 -3.27 -1.01 -24.24
N GLU A 38 -2.28 -1.66 -24.85
CA GLU A 38 -1.82 -2.98 -24.42
C GLU A 38 -1.05 -2.88 -23.10
N ILE A 39 -1.41 -3.73 -22.13
CA ILE A 39 -0.79 -3.75 -20.80
C ILE A 39 -0.30 -5.16 -20.51
N GLN A 40 0.98 -5.27 -20.20
CA GLN A 40 1.59 -6.52 -19.79
C GLN A 40 1.53 -6.70 -18.26
N ASN A 41 1.68 -7.96 -17.81
CA ASN A 41 1.79 -8.31 -16.39
C ASN A 41 0.65 -7.79 -15.49
N THR A 42 -0.59 -7.78 -15.99
CA THR A 42 -1.78 -7.24 -15.32
C THR A 42 -1.96 -7.75 -13.89
N THR A 43 -1.73 -9.05 -13.66
CA THR A 43 -1.82 -9.67 -12.33
C THR A 43 -0.82 -9.09 -11.34
N LEU A 44 0.43 -8.87 -11.76
CA LEU A 44 1.47 -8.29 -10.90
C LEU A 44 1.16 -6.83 -10.56
N ILE A 45 0.58 -6.07 -11.50
CA ILE A 45 0.12 -4.69 -11.26
C ILE A 45 -1.00 -4.67 -10.21
N MET A 46 -1.95 -5.61 -10.27
CA MET A 46 -3.02 -5.72 -9.27
C MET A 46 -2.46 -6.09 -7.88
N ILE A 47 -1.49 -6.99 -7.79
CA ILE A 47 -0.85 -7.32 -6.50
C ILE A 47 -0.09 -6.11 -5.96
N LEU A 48 0.62 -5.37 -6.83
CA LEU A 48 1.35 -4.18 -6.45
C LEU A 48 0.41 -3.09 -5.91
N SER A 49 -0.75 -2.87 -6.53
CA SER A 49 -1.72 -1.87 -6.07
C SER A 49 -2.27 -2.19 -4.68
N ILE A 50 -2.57 -3.47 -4.42
CA ILE A 50 -2.94 -3.97 -3.08
C ILE A 50 -1.82 -3.71 -2.07
N CYS A 51 -0.57 -4.01 -2.43
CA CYS A 51 0.58 -3.81 -1.55
C CYS A 51 0.77 -2.35 -1.18
N VAL A 52 0.69 -1.43 -2.16
CA VAL A 52 0.85 0.02 -1.95
C VAL A 52 -0.28 0.59 -1.10
N ALA A 53 -1.52 0.20 -1.37
CA ALA A 53 -2.66 0.64 -0.56
C ALA A 53 -2.58 0.10 0.88
N GLY A 54 -2.16 -1.15 1.03
CA GLY A 54 -1.93 -1.78 2.33
C GLY A 54 -0.83 -1.09 3.13
N THR A 55 0.31 -0.76 2.51
CA THR A 55 1.43 -0.09 3.21
C THR A 55 1.03 1.30 3.67
N ALA A 56 0.42 2.10 2.79
CA ALA A 56 -0.07 3.44 3.12
C ALA A 56 -1.10 3.40 4.27
N SER A 57 -2.09 2.50 4.20
CA SER A 57 -3.14 2.37 5.22
C SER A 57 -2.60 1.88 6.56
N THR A 58 -1.66 0.92 6.53
CA THR A 58 -1.03 0.38 7.75
C THR A 58 -0.15 1.44 8.41
N LEU A 59 0.58 2.22 7.63
CA LEU A 59 1.40 3.33 8.12
C LEU A 59 0.53 4.42 8.78
N ALA A 60 -0.60 4.77 8.16
CA ALA A 60 -1.56 5.70 8.75
C ALA A 60 -2.15 5.15 10.08
N ALA A 61 -2.47 3.86 10.13
CA ALA A 61 -2.95 3.20 11.35
C ALA A 61 -1.89 3.20 12.46
N LEU A 62 -0.63 2.93 12.12
CA LEU A 62 0.50 3.04 13.06
C LEU A 62 0.63 4.46 13.61
N GLY A 63 0.66 5.47 12.74
CA GLY A 63 0.71 6.87 13.15
C GLY A 63 -0.43 7.25 14.11
N ALA A 64 -1.66 6.85 13.76
CA ALA A 64 -2.83 7.11 14.60
C ALA A 64 -2.74 6.42 15.97
N SER A 65 -2.19 5.20 16.02
CA SER A 65 -2.02 4.45 17.27
C SER A 65 -0.94 5.05 18.20
N MET A 66 0.11 5.65 17.64
CA MET A 66 1.23 6.18 18.42
C MET A 66 1.02 7.62 18.88
N LEU A 67 0.48 8.48 18.00
CA LEU A 67 0.43 9.92 18.25
C LEU A 67 -0.86 10.38 18.96
N LYS A 68 -1.94 9.59 18.91
CA LYS A 68 -3.28 9.83 19.51
C LYS A 68 -3.98 11.15 19.14
N ASP A 69 -3.25 12.13 18.59
CA ASP A 69 -3.71 13.39 18.01
C ASP A 69 -3.80 13.27 16.49
N ARG A 70 -4.96 13.61 15.93
CA ARG A 70 -5.22 13.47 14.49
C ARG A 70 -4.28 14.33 13.64
N GLU A 71 -4.10 15.60 14.00
CA GLU A 71 -3.28 16.55 13.24
C GLU A 71 -1.82 16.14 13.21
N ARG A 72 -1.26 15.72 14.36
CA ARG A 72 0.11 15.24 14.45
C ARG A 72 0.31 13.96 13.63
N SER A 73 -0.63 13.03 13.69
CA SER A 73 -0.58 11.82 12.87
C SER A 73 -0.62 12.11 11.37
N GLN A 74 -1.42 13.08 10.93
CA GLN A 74 -1.50 13.46 9.52
C GLN A 74 -0.23 14.16 9.03
N PHE A 75 0.35 15.02 9.88
CA PHE A 75 1.62 15.69 9.59
C PHE A 75 2.75 14.67 9.44
N VAL A 76 2.90 13.77 10.42
CA VAL A 76 3.93 12.71 10.36
C VAL A 76 3.70 11.78 9.16
N TYR A 77 2.46 11.38 8.90
CA TYR A 77 2.15 10.55 7.72
C TYR A 77 2.56 11.23 6.41
N SER A 78 2.25 12.51 6.26
CA SER A 78 2.62 13.29 5.08
C SER A 78 4.14 13.41 4.93
N LEU A 79 4.86 13.65 6.04
CA LEU A 79 6.31 13.73 6.04
C LEU A 79 6.95 12.39 5.66
N VAL A 80 6.44 11.27 6.19
CA VAL A 80 6.92 9.92 5.85
C VAL A 80 6.63 9.57 4.39
N LEU A 81 5.46 9.94 3.84
CA LEU A 81 5.19 9.76 2.43
C LEU A 81 6.15 10.56 1.55
N LEU A 82 6.38 11.84 1.89
CA LEU A 82 7.26 12.71 1.13
C LEU A 82 8.70 12.18 1.12
N THR A 83 9.21 11.75 2.28
CA THR A 83 10.55 11.14 2.38
C THR A 83 10.62 9.81 1.65
N SER A 84 9.58 8.96 1.74
CA SER A 84 9.52 7.68 1.02
C SER A 84 9.53 7.86 -0.49
N VAL A 85 8.78 8.84 -1.01
CA VAL A 85 8.78 9.17 -2.44
C VAL A 85 10.15 9.70 -2.87
N SER A 86 10.73 10.63 -2.10
CA SER A 86 12.06 11.20 -2.39
C SER A 86 13.18 10.14 -2.37
N LEU A 87 13.13 9.22 -1.41
CA LEU A 87 14.08 8.10 -1.35
C LEU A 87 13.84 7.11 -2.49
N GLY A 88 12.58 6.81 -2.81
CA GLY A 88 12.21 5.90 -3.89
C GLY A 88 12.71 6.38 -5.26
N THR A 89 12.69 7.68 -5.52
CA THR A 89 13.22 8.26 -6.77
C THR A 89 14.75 8.21 -6.82
N ILE A 90 15.43 8.52 -5.71
CA ILE A 90 16.90 8.45 -5.63
C ILE A 90 17.39 7.00 -5.80
N LEU A 91 16.74 6.05 -5.14
CA LEU A 91 17.11 4.64 -5.15
C LEU A 91 16.63 3.90 -6.41
N LYS A 92 15.80 4.53 -7.27
CA LYS A 92 15.13 3.90 -8.41
C LYS A 92 14.30 2.66 -8.02
N VAL A 93 13.70 2.72 -6.84
CA VAL A 93 12.79 1.69 -6.30
C VAL A 93 11.50 2.39 -5.89
N SER A 94 10.79 2.95 -6.88
CA SER A 94 9.49 3.56 -6.66
C SER A 94 8.36 2.63 -7.15
N PRO A 95 7.20 2.62 -6.47
CA PRO A 95 6.04 1.86 -6.94
C PRO A 95 5.58 2.30 -8.33
N ILE A 96 5.72 3.60 -8.64
CA ILE A 96 5.33 4.19 -9.92
C ILE A 96 6.22 3.67 -11.04
N GLU A 97 7.54 3.67 -10.84
CA GLU A 97 8.49 3.14 -11.82
C GLU A 97 8.29 1.63 -12.03
N THR A 98 8.09 0.88 -10.95
CA THR A 98 7.83 -0.57 -11.02
C THR A 98 6.54 -0.86 -11.79
N LEU A 99 5.47 -0.10 -11.54
CA LEU A 99 4.20 -0.21 -12.25
C LEU A 99 4.36 0.06 -13.74
N SER A 100 5.04 1.16 -14.11
CA SER A 100 5.28 1.51 -15.51
C SER A 100 6.10 0.45 -16.24
N ARG A 101 7.15 -0.07 -15.60
CA ARG A 101 8.00 -1.13 -16.18
C ARG A 101 7.26 -2.46 -16.33
N LEU A 102 6.43 -2.83 -15.35
CA LEU A 102 5.55 -4.00 -15.43
C LEU A 102 4.56 -3.88 -16.59
N ALA A 103 3.94 -2.71 -16.75
CA ALA A 103 2.94 -2.45 -17.78
C ALA A 103 3.52 -2.54 -19.20
N ILE A 104 4.75 -2.08 -19.41
CA ILE A 104 5.45 -2.17 -20.70
C ILE A 104 6.06 -3.56 -20.93
N GLY A 105 6.18 -4.39 -19.89
CA GLY A 105 6.75 -5.73 -20.00
C GLY A 105 8.28 -5.75 -20.00
N ASP A 106 8.90 -4.84 -19.25
CA ASP A 106 10.35 -4.78 -19.14
C ASP A 106 10.95 -6.11 -18.63
N GLN A 107 11.91 -6.66 -19.38
CA GLN A 107 12.55 -7.95 -19.08
C GLN A 107 13.26 -8.00 -17.73
N TYR A 108 13.66 -6.85 -17.19
CA TYR A 108 14.36 -6.75 -15.89
C TYR A 108 13.40 -6.58 -14.71
N THR A 109 12.11 -6.35 -14.96
CA THR A 109 11.10 -6.11 -13.93
C THR A 109 10.13 -7.28 -13.85
N GLY A 110 9.94 -7.82 -12.66
CA GLY A 110 9.09 -9.00 -12.47
C GLY A 110 8.69 -9.20 -11.03
N LEU A 111 8.37 -10.44 -10.68
CA LEU A 111 7.82 -10.82 -9.38
C LEU A 111 8.65 -10.32 -8.19
N TRP A 112 9.97 -10.38 -8.27
CA TRP A 112 10.87 -9.96 -7.18
C TRP A 112 10.69 -8.50 -6.75
N HIS A 113 10.36 -7.61 -7.69
CA HIS A 113 10.12 -6.20 -7.38
C HIS A 113 8.82 -6.04 -6.59
N VAL A 114 7.76 -6.76 -6.98
CA VAL A 114 6.48 -6.77 -6.27
C VAL A 114 6.62 -7.40 -4.88
N VAL A 115 7.41 -8.48 -4.76
CA VAL A 115 7.71 -9.13 -3.49
C VAL A 115 8.38 -8.17 -2.51
N ALA A 116 9.27 -7.27 -2.97
CA ALA A 116 9.87 -6.26 -2.10
C ALA A 116 8.80 -5.37 -1.42
N PHE A 117 7.78 -4.92 -2.17
CA PHE A 117 6.66 -4.16 -1.60
C PHE A 117 5.78 -5.01 -0.67
N ALA A 118 5.57 -6.28 -0.99
CA ALA A 118 4.85 -7.22 -0.12
C ALA A 118 5.60 -7.48 1.20
N ILE A 119 6.94 -7.52 1.17
CA ILE A 119 7.77 -7.61 2.38
C ILE A 119 7.59 -6.37 3.25
N VAL A 120 7.64 -5.17 2.66
CA VAL A 120 7.40 -3.91 3.41
C VAL A 120 6.03 -3.92 4.07
N LEU A 121 4.98 -4.32 3.34
CA LEU A 121 3.64 -4.48 3.90
C LEU A 121 3.62 -5.47 5.06
N SER A 122 4.25 -6.63 4.89
CA SER A 122 4.30 -7.67 5.93
C SER A 122 4.99 -7.19 7.19
N ILE A 123 6.10 -6.45 7.05
CA ILE A 123 6.83 -5.83 8.18
C ILE A 123 5.93 -4.81 8.89
N LEU A 124 5.30 -3.90 8.16
CA LEU A 124 4.41 -2.88 8.75
C LEU A 124 3.21 -3.51 9.45
N TRP A 125 2.62 -4.54 8.84
CA TRP A 125 1.50 -5.28 9.42
C TRP A 125 1.90 -5.98 10.72
N PHE A 126 3.09 -6.59 10.75
CA PHE A 126 3.65 -7.17 11.97
C PHE A 126 3.86 -6.12 13.05
N LEU A 127 4.45 -4.96 12.71
CA LEU A 127 4.65 -3.86 13.64
C LEU A 127 3.33 -3.32 14.20
N LEU A 128 2.30 -3.16 13.36
CA LEU A 128 0.97 -2.73 13.80
C LEU A 128 0.38 -3.69 14.83
N ASN A 129 0.46 -5.00 14.58
CA ASN A 129 -0.02 -6.01 15.52
C ASN A 129 0.77 -6.00 16.84
N ARG A 130 2.08 -5.73 16.79
CA ARG A 130 2.92 -5.59 18.00
C ARG A 130 2.54 -4.35 18.81
N VAL A 131 2.34 -3.21 18.17
CA VAL A 131 1.95 -1.95 18.84
C VAL A 131 0.55 -2.07 19.42
N SER A 132 -0.40 -2.63 18.66
CA SER A 132 -1.79 -2.78 19.13
C SER A 132 -1.91 -3.68 20.35
N ARG A 133 -1.06 -4.71 20.50
CA ARG A 133 -1.05 -5.55 21.72
C ARG A 133 -0.58 -4.78 22.96
N ARG A 134 0.34 -3.83 22.80
CA ARG A 134 0.86 -3.03 23.92
C ARG A 134 -0.13 -1.98 24.44
N LEU A 135 -1.14 -1.61 23.66
CA LEU A 135 -2.15 -0.62 24.05
C LEU A 135 -3.34 -1.23 24.83
N LEU A 136 -3.42 -2.56 24.91
CA LEU A 136 -4.48 -3.30 25.62
C LEU A 136 -4.04 -3.85 26.98
N VAL A 137 -2.76 -3.68 27.36
CA VAL A 137 -2.20 -3.99 28.68
C VAL A 137 -2.04 -2.67 29.43
#